data_AF-A0AAW3HW49-F1
#
_entry.id   AF-A0AAW3HW49-F1
#
_cell.length_a   1.000
_cell.length_b   1.000
_cell.length_c   1.000
_cell.angle_alpha   90.00
_cell.angle_beta   90.00
_cell.angle_gamma   90.00
#
_symmetry.space_group_name_H-M   'P 1'
#
loop_
_entity.id
_entity.type
_entity.pdbx_description
1 polymer ?
#
loop_
_entity_poly.entity_id
_entity_poly.type
_entity_poly.pdbx_seq_one_letter_code
_entity_poly.pdbx_strand_id
1 'polypeptide(L)'
;MTTGLDVLNEFTKEEIIAFVREKGFFLHISRRDLLFIRWKTASEKLMADFDAELARWDAEKPDFKKRDALAIQCNASKDIHERLRLLREIEPYDKALQDHISRTRKLDARQKTVDRMYRDIEREAA
;
A
#
# COMPACT_ATOMS: atom_id res chain seq x y z
N MET A 1 34.62 -12.03 5.82
CA MET A 1 34.13 -12.57 4.53
C MET A 1 32.87 -13.34 4.86
N THR A 2 31.70 -12.80 4.56
CA THR A 2 30.43 -13.54 4.64
C THR A 2 30.49 -14.66 3.61
N THR A 3 30.29 -15.89 4.04
CA THR A 3 30.29 -17.04 3.13
C THR A 3 28.99 -17.06 2.33
N GLY A 4 28.97 -17.72 1.17
CA GLY A 4 27.73 -17.88 0.39
C GLY A 4 26.60 -18.56 1.17
N LEU A 5 26.94 -19.37 2.19
CA LEU A 5 25.98 -20.00 3.08
C LEU A 5 25.33 -18.99 4.04
N ASP A 6 26.10 -18.01 4.53
CA ASP A 6 25.60 -16.96 5.41
C ASP A 6 24.59 -16.09 4.67
N VAL A 7 24.87 -15.77 3.40
CA VAL A 7 23.94 -15.04 2.54
C VAL A 7 22.63 -15.80 2.38
N LEU A 8 22.65 -17.11 2.11
CA LEU A 8 21.42 -17.89 1.94
C LEU A 8 20.56 -17.98 3.21
N ASN A 9 21.18 -17.97 4.39
CA ASN A 9 20.45 -17.98 5.66
C ASN A 9 19.69 -16.68 5.95
N GLU A 10 20.03 -15.57 5.29
CA GLU A 10 19.33 -14.28 5.41
C GLU A 10 18.04 -14.20 4.57
N PHE A 11 17.81 -15.16 3.67
CA PHE A 11 16.69 -15.15 2.72
C PHE A 11 15.79 -16.37 2.87
N THR A 12 14.53 -16.20 2.48
CA THR A 12 13.57 -17.30 2.54
C THR A 12 13.80 -18.26 1.36
N LYS A 13 13.36 -19.51 1.53
CA LYS A 13 13.37 -20.51 0.46
C LYS A 13 12.68 -20.01 -0.81
N GLU A 14 11.61 -19.24 -0.66
CA GLU A 14 10.82 -18.71 -1.77
C GLU A 14 11.62 -17.67 -2.58
N GLU A 15 12.34 -16.79 -1.89
CA GLU A 15 13.23 -15.78 -2.51
C GLU A 15 14.37 -16.44 -3.29
N ILE A 16 14.98 -17.49 -2.72
CA ILE A 16 16.04 -18.26 -3.38
C ILE A 16 15.51 -19.01 -4.60
N ILE A 17 14.31 -19.61 -4.50
CA ILE A 17 13.68 -20.27 -5.66
C ILE A 17 13.35 -19.25 -6.75
N ALA A 18 12.84 -18.06 -6.40
CA ALA A 18 12.59 -16.99 -7.36
C ALA A 18 13.89 -16.56 -8.07
N PHE A 19 15.00 -16.44 -7.34
CA PHE A 19 16.32 -16.20 -7.93
C PHE A 19 16.73 -17.26 -8.94
N VAL A 20 16.66 -18.52 -8.55
CA VAL A 20 17.02 -19.64 -9.42
C VAL A 20 16.15 -19.66 -10.68
N ARG A 21 14.87 -19.30 -10.59
CA ARG A 21 13.96 -19.21 -11.74
C ARG A 21 14.30 -18.07 -12.70
N GLU A 22 14.71 -16.91 -12.19
CA GLU A 22 15.04 -15.74 -13.03
C GLU A 22 16.43 -15.82 -13.67
N LYS A 23 17.43 -16.28 -12.92
CA LYS A 23 18.84 -16.22 -13.31
C LYS A 23 19.40 -17.56 -13.77
N GLY A 24 18.73 -18.66 -13.43
CA GLY A 24 19.19 -20.02 -13.72
C GLY A 24 20.16 -20.56 -12.68
N PHE A 25 20.25 -21.89 -12.60
CA PHE A 25 20.94 -22.62 -11.52
C PHE A 25 22.48 -22.45 -11.52
N PHE A 26 23.06 -21.97 -12.62
CA PHE A 26 24.51 -21.94 -12.83
C PHE A 26 25.18 -20.61 -12.43
N LEU A 27 24.41 -19.61 -12.00
CA LEU A 27 24.94 -18.32 -11.58
C LEU A 27 25.22 -18.29 -10.07
N HIS A 28 26.34 -17.65 -9.71
CA HIS A 28 26.70 -17.42 -8.32
C HIS A 28 25.63 -16.54 -7.65
N ILE A 29 25.09 -17.02 -6.52
CA ILE A 29 24.08 -16.29 -5.76
C ILE A 29 24.76 -15.10 -5.09
N SER A 30 24.45 -13.90 -5.56
CA SER A 30 24.89 -12.67 -4.92
C SER A 30 23.81 -12.14 -3.96
N ARG A 31 24.24 -11.58 -2.83
CA ARG A 31 23.34 -10.94 -1.86
C ARG A 31 22.51 -9.82 -2.50
N ARG A 32 23.13 -9.04 -3.40
CA ARG A 32 22.47 -7.98 -4.16
C ARG A 32 21.30 -8.50 -4.99
N ASP A 33 21.48 -9.61 -5.71
CA ASP A 33 20.42 -10.14 -6.57
C ASP A 33 19.25 -10.71 -5.73
N LEU A 34 19.54 -11.30 -4.57
CA LEU A 34 18.49 -11.73 -3.64
C LEU A 34 17.75 -10.54 -3.01
N LEU A 35 18.46 -9.47 -2.63
CA LEU A 35 17.83 -8.22 -2.18
C LEU A 35 16.95 -7.61 -3.28
N PHE A 36 17.40 -7.65 -4.53
CA PHE A 36 16.61 -7.20 -5.69
C PHE A 36 15.32 -7.99 -5.84
N ILE A 37 15.37 -9.32 -5.71
CA ILE A 37 14.16 -10.16 -5.80
C ILE A 37 13.20 -9.90 -4.64
N ARG A 38 13.72 -9.70 -3.43
CA ARG A 38 12.91 -9.30 -2.27
C ARG A 38 12.21 -7.96 -2.54
N TRP A 39 12.95 -6.97 -3.03
CA TRP A 39 12.39 -5.66 -3.41
C TRP A 39 11.33 -5.81 -4.51
N LYS A 40 11.63 -6.53 -5.59
CA LYS A 40 10.73 -6.74 -6.72
C LYS A 40 9.42 -7.39 -6.27
N THR A 41 9.50 -8.47 -5.51
CA THR A 41 8.33 -9.17 -4.96
C THR A 41 7.49 -8.24 -4.08
N ALA A 42 8.15 -7.47 -3.21
CA ALA A 42 7.45 -6.52 -2.33
C ALA A 42 6.80 -5.37 -3.13
N SER A 43 7.46 -4.89 -4.19
CA SER A 43 6.99 -3.83 -5.08
C SER A 43 5.78 -4.29 -5.91
N GLU A 44 5.85 -5.46 -6.53
CA GLU A 44 4.74 -6.04 -7.31
C GLU A 44 3.50 -6.24 -6.44
N LYS A 45 3.67 -6.79 -5.23
CA LYS A 45 2.58 -6.93 -4.27
C LYS A 45 1.99 -5.59 -3.86
N LEU A 46 2.83 -4.57 -3.64
CA LEU A 46 2.37 -3.24 -3.28
C LEU A 46 1.56 -2.58 -4.41
N MET A 47 2.01 -2.72 -5.65
CA MET A 47 1.27 -2.24 -6.82
C MET A 47 -0.10 -2.91 -6.95
N ALA A 48 -0.15 -4.24 -6.80
CA ALA A 48 -1.42 -4.97 -6.81
C ALA A 48 -2.37 -4.52 -5.68
N ASP A 49 -1.84 -4.22 -4.50
CA ASP A 49 -2.64 -3.71 -3.38
C ASP A 49 -3.15 -2.28 -3.64
N PHE A 50 -2.37 -1.42 -4.32
CA PHE A 50 -2.82 -0.09 -4.78
C PHE A 50 -3.93 -0.21 -5.82
N ASP A 51 -3.76 -1.07 -6.83
CA ASP A 51 -4.77 -1.29 -7.86
C ASP A 51 -6.08 -1.82 -7.25
N ALA A 52 -5.98 -2.73 -6.28
CA ALA A 52 -7.13 -3.26 -5.56
C ALA A 52 -7.86 -2.18 -4.75
N GLU A 53 -7.14 -1.30 -4.04
CA GLU A 53 -7.77 -0.18 -3.30
C GLU A 53 -8.37 0.85 -4.25
N LEU A 54 -7.74 1.14 -5.39
CA LEU A 54 -8.29 2.05 -6.39
C LEU A 54 -9.57 1.49 -7.01
N ALA A 55 -9.57 0.23 -7.43
CA ALA A 55 -10.75 -0.43 -7.97
C ALA A 55 -11.89 -0.51 -6.95
N ARG A 56 -11.56 -0.79 -5.68
CA ARG A 56 -12.53 -0.75 -4.59
C ARG A 56 -13.11 0.65 -4.42
N TRP A 57 -12.25 1.68 -4.40
CA TRP A 57 -12.70 3.05 -4.23
C TRP A 57 -13.62 3.47 -5.37
N ASP A 58 -13.29 3.13 -6.62
CA ASP A 58 -14.14 3.45 -7.77
C ASP A 58 -15.50 2.74 -7.72
N ALA A 59 -15.56 1.50 -7.22
CA ALA A 59 -16.80 0.74 -7.08
C ALA A 59 -17.67 1.19 -5.90
N GLU A 60 -17.06 1.52 -4.75
CA GLU A 60 -17.75 1.82 -3.49
C GLU A 60 -17.79 3.32 -3.16
N LYS A 61 -17.35 4.19 -4.08
CA LYS A 61 -17.24 5.63 -3.84
C LYS A 61 -18.57 6.22 -3.37
N PRO A 62 -18.63 6.83 -2.18
CA PRO A 62 -19.82 7.53 -1.74
C PRO A 62 -20.17 8.69 -2.67
N ASP A 63 -21.47 8.97 -2.85
CA ASP A 63 -21.91 10.15 -3.59
C ASP A 63 -21.64 11.42 -2.79
N PHE A 64 -20.47 12.02 -3.05
CA PHE A 64 -20.07 13.26 -2.39
C PHE A 64 -20.93 14.46 -2.81
N LYS A 65 -21.60 14.43 -3.97
CA LYS A 65 -22.54 15.51 -4.33
C LYS A 65 -23.73 15.51 -3.39
N LYS A 66 -24.25 14.33 -3.07
CA LYS A 66 -25.33 14.17 -2.09
C LYS A 66 -24.88 14.59 -0.69
N ARG A 67 -23.67 14.20 -0.27
CA ARG A 67 -23.06 14.64 0.99
C ARG A 67 -22.97 16.17 1.07
N ASP A 68 -22.51 16.84 0.02
CA ASP A 68 -22.36 18.28 0.00
C ASP A 68 -23.72 19.00 0.01
N ALA A 69 -24.73 18.45 -0.68
CA ALA A 69 -26.10 18.96 -0.60
C ALA A 69 -26.67 18.88 0.83
N LEU A 70 -26.46 17.75 1.52
CA LEU A 70 -26.84 17.59 2.93
C LEU A 70 -26.09 18.56 3.84
N ALA A 71 -24.79 18.78 3.60
CA ALA A 71 -23.99 19.74 4.36
C ALA A 71 -24.51 21.18 4.18
N ILE A 72 -24.90 21.56 2.96
CA ILE A 72 -25.51 22.87 2.68
C ILE A 72 -26.83 23.02 3.44
N GLN A 73 -27.70 22.01 3.41
CA GLN A 73 -28.97 22.02 4.16
C GLN A 73 -28.73 22.12 5.67
N CYS A 74 -27.76 21.38 6.18
CA CYS A 74 -27.36 21.39 7.58
C CYS A 74 -26.88 22.78 8.03
N ASN A 75 -26.12 23.48 7.18
CA ASN A 75 -25.64 24.83 7.46
C ASN A 75 -26.75 25.90 7.34
N ALA A 76 -27.75 25.66 6.50
CA ALA A 76 -28.88 26.58 6.29
C ALA A 76 -29.98 26.44 7.36
N SER A 77 -30.12 25.25 7.98
CA SER A 77 -31.14 25.02 9.00
C SER A 77 -30.84 25.79 10.30
N LYS A 78 -31.89 26.39 10.86
CA LYS A 78 -31.86 27.09 12.17
C LYS A 78 -32.39 26.20 13.30
N ASP A 79 -32.98 25.05 12.97
CA ASP A 79 -33.47 24.08 13.96
C ASP A 79 -32.35 23.09 14.33
N ILE A 80 -32.09 22.99 15.64
CA ILE A 80 -31.06 22.11 16.20
C ILE A 80 -31.41 20.63 15.94
N HIS A 81 -32.69 20.25 15.98
CA HIS A 81 -33.10 18.86 15.80
C HIS A 81 -32.92 18.40 14.35
N GLU A 82 -33.33 19.23 13.40
CA GLU A 82 -33.08 18.99 11.98
C GLU A 82 -31.58 18.92 11.66
N ARG A 83 -30.79 19.84 12.22
CA ARG A 83 -29.34 19.84 12.04
C ARG A 83 -28.70 18.55 12.55
N LEU A 84 -29.15 18.04 13.68
CA LEU A 84 -28.66 16.79 14.25
C LEU A 84 -29.05 15.56 13.41
N ARG A 85 -30.24 15.57 12.79
CA ARG A 85 -30.63 14.53 11.83
C ARG A 85 -29.73 14.55 10.60
N LEU A 86 -29.51 15.72 10.00
CA LEU A 86 -28.69 15.88 8.81
C LEU A 86 -27.22 15.48 9.06
N LEU A 87 -26.68 15.80 10.25
CA LEU A 87 -25.33 15.34 10.63
C LEU A 87 -25.22 13.80 10.68
N ARG A 88 -26.24 13.11 11.19
CA ARG A 88 -26.28 11.63 11.18
C ARG A 88 -26.36 11.07 9.77
N GLU A 89 -27.01 11.79 8.84
CA GLU A 89 -27.06 11.39 7.43
C GLU A 89 -25.73 11.64 6.70
N ILE A 90 -24.94 12.62 7.12
CA ILE A 90 -23.62 12.94 6.55
C ILE A 90 -22.53 11.98 7.07
N GLU A 91 -22.61 11.57 8.34
CA GLU A 91 -21.61 10.75 9.02
C GLU A 91 -21.10 9.53 8.21
N PRO A 92 -21.95 8.73 7.54
CA PRO A 92 -21.48 7.57 6.78
C PRO A 92 -20.56 7.93 5.61
N TYR A 93 -20.78 9.08 4.95
CA TYR A 93 -19.96 9.54 3.83
C TYR A 93 -18.57 9.95 4.32
N ASP A 94 -18.51 10.70 5.42
CA ASP A 94 -17.26 11.13 6.03
C ASP A 94 -16.48 9.92 6.56
N LYS A 95 -17.16 8.93 7.16
CA LYS A 95 -16.55 7.67 7.60
C LYS A 95 -15.94 6.89 6.45
N ALA A 96 -16.67 6.71 5.35
CA ALA A 96 -16.18 6.00 4.17
C ALA A 96 -14.93 6.69 3.57
N LEU A 97 -14.91 8.03 3.56
CA LEU A 97 -13.74 8.81 3.14
C LEU A 97 -12.56 8.61 4.09
N GLN A 98 -12.77 8.67 5.40
CA GLN A 98 -11.70 8.45 6.38
C GLN A 98 -11.12 7.04 6.30
N ASP A 99 -11.97 6.03 6.09
CA ASP A 99 -11.55 4.65 5.94
C ASP A 99 -10.67 4.48 4.69
N HIS A 100 -11.03 5.10 3.57
CA HIS A 100 -10.20 5.11 2.35
C HIS A 100 -8.86 5.81 2.60
N ILE A 101 -8.86 7.02 3.17
CA ILE A 101 -7.63 7.76 3.51
C ILE A 101 -6.72 6.91 4.41
N SER A 102 -7.29 6.22 5.41
CA SER A 102 -6.54 5.35 6.32
C SER A 102 -5.88 4.18 5.58
N ARG A 103 -6.58 3.56 4.62
CA ARG A 103 -6.02 2.49 3.77
C ARG A 103 -4.90 2.99 2.87
N THR A 104 -5.11 4.12 2.19
CA THR A 104 -4.08 4.74 1.33
C THR A 104 -2.84 5.11 2.14
N ARG A 105 -2.98 5.69 3.34
CA ARG A 105 -1.84 5.99 4.23
C ARG A 105 -1.03 4.76 4.62
N LYS A 106 -1.68 3.60 4.80
CA LYS A 106 -0.98 2.34 5.08
C LYS A 106 -0.18 1.88 3.86
N LEU A 107 -0.72 2.05 2.66
CA LEU A 107 -0.01 1.77 1.41
C LEU A 107 1.18 2.71 1.22
N ASP A 108 1.01 4.00 1.49
CA ASP A 108 2.11 4.99 1.45
C ASP A 108 3.24 4.65 2.44
N ALA A 109 2.88 4.19 3.65
CA ALA A 109 3.87 3.75 4.63
C ALA A 109 4.64 2.51 4.14
N ARG A 110 3.96 1.59 3.44
CA ARG A 110 4.60 0.42 2.80
C ARG A 110 5.48 0.83 1.63
N GLN A 111 5.06 1.80 0.82
CA GLN A 111 5.88 2.36 -0.27
C GLN A 111 7.21 2.87 0.26
N LYS A 112 7.21 3.64 1.37
CA LYS A 112 8.46 4.11 2.00
C LYS A 112 9.39 2.97 2.42
N THR A 113 8.84 1.82 2.81
CA THR A 113 9.63 0.63 3.15
C THR A 113 10.23 0.00 1.89
N VAL A 114 9.45 -0.11 0.80
CA VAL A 114 9.95 -0.59 -0.50
C VAL A 114 11.04 0.35 -1.06
N ASP A 115 10.86 1.67 -0.94
CA ASP A 115 11.86 2.66 -1.36
C ASP A 115 13.15 2.58 -0.52
N ARG A 116 13.04 2.14 0.74
CA ARG A 116 14.23 1.88 1.57
C ARG A 116 14.95 0.63 1.09
N MET A 117 14.23 -0.45 0.79
CA MET A 117 14.82 -1.68 0.25
C MET A 117 15.60 -1.40 -1.04
N TYR A 118 15.08 -0.54 -1.92
CA TYR A 118 15.79 -0.12 -3.13
C TYR A 118 17.11 0.59 -2.82
N ARG A 119 17.12 1.54 -1.88
CA ARG A 119 18.34 2.23 -1.45
C ARG A 119 19.35 1.30 -0.78
N ASP A 120 18.90 0.27 -0.07
CA ASP A 120 19.78 -0.72 0.55
C ASP A 120 20.47 -1.58 -0.52
N ILE A 121 19.81 -1.86 -1.66
CA ILE A 121 20.43 -2.51 -2.82
C ILE A 121 21.51 -1.60 -3.43
N GLU A 122 21.24 -0.32 -3.61
CA GLU A 122 22.21 0.64 -4.14
C GLU A 122 23.47 0.73 -3.27
N ARG A 123 23.31 0.69 -1.94
CA ARG A 123 24.42 0.71 -0.99
C ARG A 123 25.28 -0.56 -1.03
N GLU A 124 24.67 -1.72 -1.27
CA GLU A 124 25.41 -2.99 -1.40
C GLU A 124 26.16 -3.07 -2.75
N ALA A 125 25.75 -2.25 -3.74
CA ALA A 125 26.39 -2.19 -5.06
C ALA A 125 27.55 -1.19 -5.14
N ALA A 126 27.73 -0.34 -4.12
CA ALA A 126 28.79 0.68 -4.01
C ALA A 126 29.99 0.16 -3.21
#